data_AF-A0A819CJY2-F1
#
_entry.id   AF-A0A819CJY2-F1
#
_cell.length_a   1.000
_cell.length_b   1.000
_cell.length_c   1.000
_cell.angle_alpha   90.00
_cell.angle_beta   90.00
_cell.angle_gamma   90.00
#
_symmetry.space_group_name_H-M   'P 1'
#
loop_
_entity.id
_entity.type
_entity.pdbx_description
1 polymer ?
#
loop_
_entity_poly.entity_id
_entity_poly.type
_entity_poly.pdbx_seq_one_letter_code
_entity_poly.pdbx_strand_id
1 'polypeptide(L)'
;MKLIVDHENHPLWVIPHGHIFLELFSSAYKQAHVCIITVADPISRSEYIQEHKLSVYSLYAAVSISIQTNHIIEFIKICTLSYEKVKLVLKHN
;
A
#
# COMPACT_ATOMS: atom_id res chain seq x y z
N MET A 1 -9.58 -10.22 -20.90
CA MET A 1 -9.30 -9.83 -19.50
C MET A 1 -7.97 -10.46 -19.13
N LYS A 2 -6.92 -9.65 -18.95
CA LYS A 2 -5.59 -10.15 -18.55
C LYS A 2 -5.49 -9.98 -17.04
N LEU A 3 -5.58 -11.08 -16.30
CA LEU A 3 -5.08 -11.10 -14.93
C LEU A 3 -3.61 -10.72 -15.01
N ILE A 4 -3.21 -9.66 -14.32
CA ILE A 4 -1.79 -9.33 -14.23
C ILE A 4 -1.14 -10.49 -13.45
N VAL A 5 -0.19 -11.15 -14.11
CA VAL A 5 0.71 -12.13 -13.49
C VAL A 5 1.33 -11.43 -12.28
N ASP A 6 1.35 -12.11 -11.12
CA ASP A 6 1.92 -11.63 -9.85
C ASP A 6 0.99 -10.87 -8.89
N HIS A 7 -0.34 -10.94 -9.07
CA HIS A 7 -1.31 -10.29 -8.17
C HIS A 7 -1.20 -10.66 -6.68
N GLU A 8 -0.57 -11.79 -6.34
CA GLU A 8 -0.38 -12.28 -4.97
C GLU A 8 0.78 -11.58 -4.25
N ASN A 9 1.74 -11.03 -4.98
CA ASN A 9 2.95 -10.38 -4.42
C ASN A 9 2.83 -8.87 -4.27
N HIS A 10 1.70 -8.29 -4.70
CA HIS A 10 1.46 -6.85 -4.66
C HIS A 10 0.27 -6.51 -3.74
N PRO A 11 0.50 -6.48 -2.41
CA PRO A 11 -0.55 -6.34 -1.41
C PRO A 11 -1.06 -4.90 -1.22
N LEU A 12 -0.53 -3.94 -1.97
CA LEU A 12 -0.80 -2.52 -1.76
C LEU A 12 -1.57 -1.90 -2.93
N TRP A 13 -2.61 -1.15 -2.61
CA TRP A 13 -3.35 -0.33 -3.57
C TRP A 13 -3.27 1.14 -3.18
N VAL A 14 -2.90 1.99 -4.13
CA VAL A 14 -2.73 3.43 -3.89
C VAL A 14 -3.74 4.24 -4.72
N ILE A 15 -4.54 5.03 -4.03
CA ILE A 15 -5.56 5.92 -4.58
C ILE A 15 -4.97 7.33 -4.74
N PRO A 16 -5.42 8.20 -5.68
CA PRO A 16 -4.71 9.43 -6.02
C PRO A 16 -4.90 10.54 -4.97
N HIS A 17 -5.45 10.18 -3.81
CA HIS A 17 -5.63 11.03 -2.64
C HIS A 17 -4.69 10.68 -1.47
N GLY A 18 -3.70 9.81 -1.72
CA GLY A 18 -2.75 9.36 -0.69
C GLY A 18 -3.32 8.30 0.26
N HIS A 19 -4.49 7.74 -0.06
CA HIS A 19 -5.03 6.57 0.63
C HIS A 19 -4.38 5.31 0.09
N ILE A 20 -3.93 4.47 1.01
CA ILE A 20 -3.27 3.19 0.76
C ILE A 20 -4.11 2.10 1.40
N PHE A 21 -4.47 1.09 0.63
CA PHE A 21 -5.12 -0.11 1.12
C PHE A 21 -4.11 -1.25 1.12
N LEU A 22 -3.99 -1.93 2.26
CA LEU A 22 -3.10 -3.06 2.47
C LEU A 22 -3.93 -4.32 2.67
N GLU A 23 -3.73 -5.30 1.79
CA GLU A 23 -4.39 -6.60 1.83
C GLU A 23 -3.62 -7.55 2.79
N LEU A 24 -4.31 -8.09 3.81
CA LEU A 24 -3.67 -8.91 4.85
C LEU A 24 -3.44 -10.37 4.44
N PHE A 25 -4.11 -10.83 3.39
CA PHE A 25 -4.09 -12.22 2.94
C PHE A 25 -2.96 -12.55 1.96
N SER A 26 -2.19 -11.55 1.53
CA SER A 26 -1.02 -11.75 0.66
C SER A 26 0.19 -12.25 1.45
N SER A 27 0.99 -13.12 0.82
CA SER A 27 2.25 -13.62 1.38
C SER A 27 3.25 -12.50 1.72
N ALA A 28 3.22 -11.39 0.96
CA ALA A 28 4.09 -10.22 1.13
C ALA A 28 3.58 -9.22 2.19
N TYR A 29 2.44 -9.49 2.84
CA TYR A 29 1.83 -8.59 3.83
C TYR A 29 2.80 -8.16 4.93
N LYS A 30 3.59 -9.07 5.50
CA LYS A 30 4.48 -8.75 6.64
C LYS A 30 5.48 -7.65 6.29
N GLN A 31 6.07 -7.73 5.09
CA GLN A 31 7.05 -6.75 4.62
C GLN A 31 6.37 -5.42 4.25
N ALA A 32 5.21 -5.49 3.58
CA ALA A 32 4.41 -4.32 3.25
C ALA A 32 3.91 -3.57 4.48
N HIS A 33 3.43 -4.29 5.49
CA HIS A 33 2.91 -3.74 6.73
C HIS A 33 3.96 -2.91 7.45
N VAL A 34 5.16 -3.47 7.69
CA VAL A 34 6.26 -2.77 8.39
C VAL A 34 6.66 -1.48 7.67
N CYS A 35 6.68 -1.49 6.33
CA CYS A 35 6.99 -0.28 5.59
C CYS A 35 5.84 0.75 5.70
N ILE A 36 4.60 0.33 5.50
CA ILE A 36 3.43 1.21 5.53
C ILE A 36 3.23 1.87 6.90
N ILE A 37 3.33 1.14 8.01
CA ILE A 37 3.20 1.74 9.35
C ILE A 37 4.27 2.79 9.63
N THR A 38 5.38 2.73 8.90
CA THR A 38 6.50 3.65 9.06
C THR A 38 6.31 4.92 8.23
N VAL A 39 5.70 4.81 7.06
CA VAL A 39 5.57 5.94 6.10
C VAL A 39 4.18 6.56 6.07
N ALA A 40 3.16 5.89 6.60
CA ALA A 40 1.75 6.29 6.52
C ALA A 40 1.03 6.10 7.87
N ASP A 41 0.03 6.95 8.10
CA ASP A 41 -0.79 6.90 9.31
C ASP A 41 -1.93 5.90 9.16
N PRO A 42 -2.24 5.07 10.17
CA PRO A 42 -3.36 4.14 10.13
C PRO A 42 -4.70 4.89 10.25
N ILE A 43 -5.61 4.66 9.31
CA ILE A 43 -6.99 5.19 9.33
C ILE A 43 -7.96 4.12 9.82
N SER A 44 -7.86 2.90 9.27
CA SER A 44 -8.74 1.78 9.62
C SER A 44 -7.97 0.47 9.72
N ARG A 45 -8.22 -0.27 10.81
CA ARG A 45 -7.64 -1.60 11.09
C ARG A 45 -8.69 -2.70 10.95
N SER A 46 -9.23 -2.87 9.75
CA SER A 46 -10.16 -3.98 9.48
C SER A 46 -9.40 -5.32 9.38
N GLU A 47 -10.14 -6.42 9.51
CA GLU A 47 -9.58 -7.77 9.61
C GLU A 47 -8.93 -8.27 8.31
N TYR A 48 -9.37 -7.77 7.15
CA TYR A 48 -8.92 -8.26 5.83
C TYR A 48 -8.18 -7.21 5.00
N ILE A 49 -8.60 -5.94 5.09
CA ILE A 49 -8.02 -4.82 4.35
C ILE A 49 -7.80 -3.67 5.32
N GLN A 50 -6.57 -3.18 5.42
CA GLN A 50 -6.23 -2.04 6.24
C GLN A 50 -6.11 -0.78 5.40
N GLU A 51 -6.66 0.33 5.91
CA GLU A 51 -6.56 1.63 5.27
C GLU A 51 -5.54 2.49 6.01
N HIS A 52 -4.60 3.03 5.25
CA HIS A 52 -3.58 3.95 5.71
C HIS A 52 -3.57 5.20 4.84
N LYS A 53 -3.10 6.31 5.38
CA LYS A 53 -3.02 7.58 4.66
C LYS A 53 -1.61 8.12 4.74
N LEU A 54 -1.06 8.47 3.57
CA LEU A 54 0.19 9.21 3.50
C LEU A 54 -0.05 10.64 4.01
N SER A 55 0.74 11.03 5.00
CA SER A 55 0.74 12.35 5.59
C SER A 55 2.13 12.96 5.50
N VAL A 56 2.20 14.29 5.50
CA VAL A 56 3.49 14.99 5.54
C VAL A 56 4.22 14.66 6.85
N TYR A 57 3.49 14.50 7.95
CA TYR A 57 4.06 14.16 9.26
C TYR A 57 4.69 12.77 9.28
N SER A 58 3.98 11.76 8.76
CA SER A 58 4.49 10.38 8.70
C SER A 58 5.72 10.27 7.79
N LEU A 59 5.73 10.99 6.66
CA LEU A 59 6.90 11.08 5.79
C LEU A 59 8.09 11.77 6.48
N TYR A 60 7.83 12.84 7.26
CA TYR A 60 8.87 13.52 8.02
C TYR A 60 9.48 12.59 9.09
N ALA A 61 8.63 11.81 9.77
CA ALA A 61 9.07 10.80 10.72
C ALA A 61 9.92 9.71 10.04
N ALA A 62 9.51 9.22 8.87
CA ALA A 62 10.26 8.23 8.09
C ALA A 62 11.66 8.75 7.68
N VAL A 63 11.76 10.01 7.25
CA VAL A 63 13.06 10.62 6.93
C VAL A 63 13.93 10.77 8.19
N SER A 64 13.31 11.06 9.34
CA SER A 64 14.01 11.24 10.62
C SER A 64 14.67 9.94 11.13
N ILE A 65 14.13 8.77 10.74
CA ILE A 65 14.72 7.45 11.02
C ILE A 65 15.66 6.96 9.90
N SER A 66 16.13 7.87 9.03
CA SER A 66 17.03 7.60 7.90
C SER A 66 16.43 6.78 6.74
N ILE A 67 15.11 6.70 6.59
CA ILE A 67 14.52 6.16 5.36
C ILE A 67 14.64 7.19 4.25
N GLN A 68 15.34 6.81 3.18
CA GLN A 68 15.50 7.64 1.99
C GLN A 68 14.16 7.77 1.25
N THR A 69 13.80 8.98 0.86
CA THR A 69 12.55 9.25 0.10
C THR A 69 12.48 8.42 -1.19
N ASN A 70 13.63 8.20 -1.84
CA ASN A 70 13.72 7.35 -3.03
C ASN A 70 13.30 5.90 -2.74
N HIS A 71 13.68 5.34 -1.60
CA HIS A 71 13.26 3.99 -1.19
C HIS A 71 11.75 3.93 -0.94
N ILE A 72 11.14 4.98 -0.38
CA ILE A 72 9.69 5.02 -0.16
C ILE A 72 8.95 4.99 -1.51
N ILE A 73 9.40 5.81 -2.47
CA ILE A 73 8.79 5.87 -3.81
C ILE A 73 8.97 4.54 -4.55
N GLU A 74 10.16 3.96 -4.49
CA GLU A 74 10.46 2.67 -5.12
C GLU A 74 9.62 1.54 -4.48
N PHE A 75 9.53 1.52 -3.15
CA PHE A 75 8.72 0.54 -2.43
C PHE A 75 7.24 0.62 -2.80
N ILE A 76 6.68 1.83 -2.81
CA ILE A 76 5.28 2.04 -3.21
C ILE A 76 5.07 1.58 -4.65
N LYS A 77 6.00 1.87 -5.58
CA LYS A 77 5.92 1.40 -6.96
C LYS A 77 6.01 -0.13 -7.08
N ILE A 78 6.89 -0.77 -6.30
CA ILE A 78 7.04 -2.23 -6.31
C ILE A 78 5.79 -2.90 -5.75
N CYS A 79 5.23 -2.39 -4.66
CA CYS A 79 4.09 -3.04 -4.02
C CYS A 79 2.73 -2.66 -4.63
N THR A 80 2.67 -1.61 -5.46
CA THR A 80 1.45 -1.20 -6.16
C THR A 80 1.38 -1.83 -7.54
N LEU A 81 0.36 -2.65 -7.79
CA LEU A 81 -0.04 -2.99 -9.15
C LEU A 81 -0.88 -1.86 -9.73
N SER A 82 -0.59 -1.50 -10.99
CA SER A 82 -1.30 -0.48 -11.77
C SER A 82 -2.82 -0.50 -11.55
N TYR A 83 -3.39 0.71 -11.52
CA TYR A 83 -4.78 1.14 -11.32
C TYR A 83 -5.94 0.28 -11.89
N GLU A 84 -5.67 -0.69 -12.75
CA GLU A 84 -6.70 -1.45 -13.47
C GLU A 84 -7.47 -2.43 -12.56
N LYS A 85 -6.97 -2.75 -11.36
CA LYS A 85 -7.64 -3.62 -10.37
C LYS A 85 -8.86 -2.98 -9.70
N VAL A 86 -8.93 -1.63 -9.62
CA VAL A 86 -10.02 -0.92 -8.93
C VAL A 86 -11.39 -1.18 -9.59
N LYS A 87 -11.42 -1.44 -10.90
CA LYS A 87 -12.65 -1.82 -11.62
C LYS A 87 -13.13 -3.25 -11.34
N LEU A 88 -12.31 -4.12 -10.74
CA LEU A 88 -12.64 -5.54 -10.57
C LEU A 88 -13.34 -5.81 -9.23
N VAL A 89 -12.87 -5.16 -8.15
CA VAL A 89 -13.41 -5.34 -6.79
C VAL A 89 -14.75 -4.64 -6.62
N LEU A 90 -14.93 -3.47 -7.23
CA LEU A 90 -16.20 -2.73 -7.22
C LEU A 90 -17.28 -3.33 -8.14
N LYS A 91 -16.96 -4.36 -8.94
CA LYS A 91 -17.93 -5.04 -9.82
C LYS A 91 -18.53 -6.32 -9.22
N HIS A 92 -18.06 -6.74 -8.05
CA HIS A 92 -18.55 -7.93 -7.34
C HIS A 92 -19.42 -7.60 -6.11
N ASN A 93 -19.97 -6.39 -6.05
CA ASN A 93 -20.97 -6.02 -5.04
C ASN A 93 -22.22 -5.46 -5.72
#